data_AF-A0A8T6LTK3-F1
#
_entry.id   AF-A0A8T6LTK3-F1
#
_cell.length_a   1.000
_cell.length_b   1.000
_cell.length_c   1.000
_cell.angle_alpha   90.00
_cell.angle_beta   90.00
_cell.angle_gamma   90.00
#
_symmetry.space_group_name_H-M   'P 1'
#
loop_
_entity.id
_entity.type
_entity.pdbx_description
1 polymer ?
#
loop_
_entity_poly.entity_id
_entity_poly.type
_entity_poly.pdbx_seq_one_letter_code
_entity_poly.pdbx_strand_id
1 'polypeptide(L)'
;MPRLAIRTIDFQLAFRLMTELKQRGLRFILLEHDAVLPEQDMIWFGSEIEVVKYQNEGQPIMTSANSVKDAVDSAVRLQRGITQVQRLSFGIDPGPRPGVAWLADGVVLGVAQFERIENLAAQIIGISSALEFHQMVIRIGDGAPLSRDRIINDCLTHQLAIERVNEARTSRGLLRHNHVISAIRIALLSGEPVWEFQEIQPTEGEIRDIQRQSRKKSNGRVTISSERAYAVACGDISLEEAIQS
;
A
#
# COMPACT_ATOMS: atom_id res chain seq x y z
N MET A 1 -22.43 8.63 14.21
CA MET A 1 -21.44 8.49 13.12
C MET A 1 -21.54 9.75 12.28
N PRO A 2 -20.44 10.49 12.06
CA PRO A 2 -20.46 11.72 11.30
C PRO A 2 -21.09 11.48 9.94
N ARG A 3 -22.06 12.29 9.52
CA ARG A 3 -22.70 12.14 8.19
C ARG A 3 -21.82 12.77 7.11
N LEU A 4 -21.85 12.21 5.89
CA LEU A 4 -21.13 12.78 4.76
C LEU A 4 -22.00 13.78 4.00
N ALA A 5 -21.42 14.91 3.59
CA ALA A 5 -22.05 15.89 2.70
C ALA A 5 -21.23 16.08 1.43
N ILE A 6 -21.89 16.30 0.30
CA ILE A 6 -21.29 16.93 -0.88
C ILE A 6 -21.82 18.36 -0.90
N ARG A 7 -20.92 19.35 -0.87
CA ARG A 7 -21.25 20.77 -0.86
C ARG A 7 -20.38 21.47 -1.90
N THR A 8 -20.85 21.52 -3.14
CA THR A 8 -20.11 22.11 -4.25
C THR A 8 -21.02 22.60 -5.38
N ILE A 9 -20.62 23.68 -6.06
CA ILE A 9 -21.22 24.15 -7.33
C ILE A 9 -20.70 23.38 -8.55
N ASP A 10 -19.59 22.65 -8.41
CA ASP A 10 -19.02 21.88 -9.50
C ASP A 10 -19.84 20.60 -9.71
N PHE A 11 -20.73 20.64 -10.71
CA PHE A 11 -21.58 19.51 -11.10
C PHE A 11 -20.78 18.26 -11.47
N GLN A 12 -19.59 18.41 -12.08
CA GLN A 12 -18.77 17.26 -12.46
C GLN A 12 -18.16 16.61 -11.23
N LEU A 13 -17.67 17.42 -10.29
CA LEU A 13 -17.15 16.96 -9.00
C LEU A 13 -18.25 16.26 -8.18
N ALA A 14 -19.42 16.90 -8.05
CA ALA A 14 -20.57 16.34 -7.34
C ALA A 14 -20.98 14.99 -7.92
N PHE A 15 -21.11 14.88 -9.25
CA PHE A 15 -21.48 13.62 -9.91
C PHE A 15 -20.46 12.50 -9.64
N ARG A 16 -19.16 12.79 -9.73
CA ARG A 16 -18.11 11.80 -9.46
C ARG A 16 -18.12 11.35 -8.01
N LEU A 17 -18.23 12.28 -7.05
CA LEU A 17 -18.34 11.97 -5.62
C LEU A 17 -19.58 11.12 -5.32
N MET A 18 -20.75 11.50 -5.85
CA MET A 18 -21.98 10.72 -5.69
C MET A 18 -21.81 9.30 -6.22
N THR A 19 -21.15 9.14 -7.37
CA THR A 19 -20.92 7.84 -7.99
C THR A 19 -20.02 6.98 -7.10
N GLU A 20 -18.89 7.51 -6.64
CA GLU A 20 -17.94 6.79 -5.78
C GLU A 20 -18.56 6.43 -4.41
N LEU A 21 -19.24 7.38 -3.75
CA LEU A 21 -19.90 7.15 -2.46
C LEU A 21 -20.99 6.08 -2.55
N LYS A 22 -21.81 6.11 -3.61
CA LYS A 22 -22.82 5.07 -3.87
C LYS A 22 -22.19 3.71 -4.12
N GLN A 23 -21.12 3.64 -4.92
CA GLN A 23 -20.39 2.39 -5.20
C GLN A 23 -19.84 1.77 -3.91
N ARG A 24 -19.42 2.58 -2.94
CA ARG A 24 -18.92 2.11 -1.63
C ARG A 24 -20.00 1.93 -0.56
N GLY A 25 -21.28 2.13 -0.89
CA GLY A 25 -22.40 1.98 0.05
C GLY A 25 -22.41 3.02 1.18
N LEU A 26 -21.76 4.17 0.99
CA LEU A 26 -21.69 5.24 1.98
C LEU A 26 -22.92 6.15 1.87
N ARG A 27 -23.53 6.46 3.01
CA ARG A 27 -24.67 7.40 3.07
C ARG A 27 -24.15 8.84 3.10
N PHE A 28 -24.74 9.68 2.26
CA PHE A 28 -24.40 11.10 2.16
C PHE A 28 -25.64 11.95 1.87
N ILE A 29 -25.53 13.26 2.06
CA ILE A 29 -26.49 14.27 1.60
C ILE A 29 -25.82 15.21 0.59
N LEU A 30 -26.61 15.81 -0.29
CA LEU A 30 -26.17 16.86 -1.19
C LEU A 30 -26.65 18.21 -0.64
N LEU A 31 -25.77 19.18 -0.57
CA LEU A 31 -26.03 20.53 -0.07
C LEU A 31 -25.68 21.56 -1.14
N GLU A 32 -26.42 22.66 -1.16
CA GLU A 32 -26.01 23.86 -1.89
C GLU A 32 -24.68 24.38 -1.33
N HIS A 33 -23.87 24.99 -2.18
CA HIS A 33 -22.50 25.39 -1.84
C HIS A 33 -22.41 26.38 -0.67
N ASP A 34 -23.47 27.14 -0.38
CA ASP A 34 -23.60 28.09 0.71
C ASP A 34 -24.56 27.64 1.82
N ALA A 35 -25.10 26.43 1.72
CA ALA A 35 -25.97 25.89 2.75
C ALA A 35 -25.21 25.63 4.06
N VAL A 36 -25.88 25.94 5.16
CA VAL A 36 -25.38 25.65 6.51
C VAL A 36 -25.33 24.13 6.72
N LEU A 37 -24.25 23.63 7.31
CA LEU A 37 -24.11 22.22 7.64
C LEU A 37 -25.14 21.81 8.71
N PRO A 38 -25.88 20.70 8.51
CA PRO A 38 -26.84 20.20 9.50
C PRO A 38 -26.24 19.79 10.84
N GLU A 39 -24.96 19.38 10.86
CA GLU A 39 -24.22 18.93 12.04
C GLU A 39 -22.88 19.69 12.09
N GLN A 40 -22.46 20.14 13.28
CA GLN A 40 -21.24 20.96 13.44
C GLN A 40 -19.95 20.19 13.13
N ASP A 41 -19.94 18.87 13.31
CA ASP A 41 -18.80 17.97 13.09
C ASP A 41 -18.91 17.21 11.74
N MET A 42 -19.82 17.64 10.87
CA MET A 42 -20.10 16.98 9.60
C MET A 42 -18.89 16.97 8.67
N ILE A 43 -18.60 15.81 8.08
CA ILE A 43 -17.56 15.69 7.05
C ILE A 43 -18.17 16.05 5.71
N TRP A 44 -17.56 16.97 4.98
CA TRP A 44 -18.09 17.42 3.70
C TRP A 44 -17.01 17.58 2.62
N PHE A 45 -17.39 17.27 1.39
CA PHE A 45 -16.53 17.41 0.21
C PHE A 45 -16.84 18.71 -0.52
N GLY A 46 -15.80 19.42 -0.93
CA GLY A 46 -15.90 20.62 -1.77
C GLY A 46 -14.65 20.84 -2.60
N SER A 47 -14.76 21.71 -3.60
CA SER A 47 -13.60 22.17 -4.37
C SER A 47 -12.64 22.98 -3.50
N GLU A 48 -11.44 23.25 -4.01
CA GLU A 48 -10.43 24.08 -3.35
C GLU A 48 -10.99 25.45 -2.91
N ILE A 49 -11.69 26.15 -3.81
CA ILE A 49 -12.27 27.48 -3.55
C ILE A 49 -13.30 27.43 -2.42
N GLU A 50 -14.13 26.40 -2.41
CA GLU A 50 -15.21 26.24 -1.43
C GLU A 50 -14.68 25.86 -0.06
N VAL A 51 -13.72 24.93 -0.01
CA VAL A 51 -13.08 24.49 1.23
C VAL A 51 -12.30 25.64 1.87
N VAL A 52 -11.57 26.44 1.09
CA VAL A 52 -10.87 27.63 1.63
C VAL A 52 -11.86 28.65 2.19
N LYS A 53 -12.99 28.87 1.50
CA LYS A 53 -14.02 29.83 1.93
C LYS A 53 -14.72 29.42 3.23
N TYR A 54 -14.99 28.13 3.42
CA TYR A 54 -15.74 27.60 4.57
C TYR A 54 -14.90 26.68 5.47
N GLN A 55 -13.59 26.88 5.53
CA GLN A 55 -12.63 26.02 6.24
C GLN A 55 -12.93 25.84 7.74
N ASN A 56 -13.68 26.78 8.35
CA ASN A 56 -14.04 26.76 9.77
C ASN A 56 -15.37 26.04 10.06
N GLU A 57 -16.01 25.44 9.04
CA GLU A 57 -17.28 24.72 9.17
C GLU A 57 -17.06 23.21 9.03
N GLY A 58 -17.49 22.41 10.00
CA GLY A 58 -17.43 20.96 9.90
C GLY A 58 -16.00 20.41 9.78
N GLN A 59 -15.86 19.33 9.01
CA GLN A 59 -14.59 18.71 8.64
C GLN A 59 -14.48 18.70 7.11
N PRO A 60 -13.96 19.77 6.50
CA PRO A 60 -13.88 19.90 5.05
C PRO A 60 -12.82 18.95 4.45
N ILE A 61 -13.15 18.34 3.31
CA ILE A 61 -12.24 17.55 2.48
C ILE A 61 -12.16 18.19 1.10
N MET A 62 -11.02 18.82 0.82
CA MET A 62 -10.72 19.38 -0.48
C MET A 62 -10.66 18.26 -1.52
N THR A 63 -11.47 18.40 -2.57
CA THR A 63 -11.64 17.38 -3.59
C THR A 63 -11.62 18.00 -4.98
N SER A 64 -10.92 17.34 -5.90
CA SER A 64 -10.92 17.64 -7.33
C SER A 64 -11.47 16.44 -8.10
N ALA A 65 -11.78 16.63 -9.39
CA ALA A 65 -12.24 15.55 -10.25
C ALA A 65 -11.28 14.33 -10.27
N ASN A 66 -9.99 14.53 -10.00
CA ASN A 66 -8.96 13.49 -10.02
C ASN A 66 -8.65 12.89 -8.63
N SER A 67 -9.08 13.53 -7.55
CA SER A 67 -8.80 13.07 -6.16
C SER A 67 -10.03 12.52 -5.44
N VAL A 68 -11.12 12.27 -6.16
CA VAL A 68 -12.41 11.78 -5.59
C VAL A 68 -12.23 10.53 -4.75
N LYS A 69 -11.45 9.56 -5.21
CA LYS A 69 -11.24 8.30 -4.48
C LYS A 69 -10.51 8.56 -3.16
N ASP A 70 -9.40 9.28 -3.22
CA ASP A 70 -8.58 9.61 -2.05
C ASP A 70 -9.35 10.47 -1.04
N ALA A 71 -10.19 11.38 -1.52
CA ALA A 71 -11.08 12.17 -0.69
C ALA A 71 -12.10 11.28 0.05
N VAL A 72 -12.74 10.35 -0.66
CA VAL A 72 -13.69 9.40 -0.05
C VAL A 72 -12.99 8.50 0.98
N ASP A 73 -11.77 8.04 0.68
CA ASP A 73 -10.94 7.31 1.64
C ASP A 73 -10.65 8.15 2.89
N SER A 74 -10.39 9.44 2.73
CA SER A 74 -10.19 10.39 3.82
C SER A 74 -11.45 10.58 4.66
N ALA A 75 -12.62 10.66 4.03
CA ALA A 75 -13.89 10.78 4.72
C ALA A 75 -14.22 9.54 5.55
N VAL A 76 -13.92 8.35 5.04
CA VAL A 76 -14.08 7.10 5.78
C VAL A 76 -13.16 7.07 7.00
N ARG A 77 -11.93 7.57 6.89
CA ARG A 77 -11.01 7.71 8.03
C ARG A 77 -11.58 8.65 9.11
N LEU A 78 -12.02 9.84 8.71
CA LEU A 78 -12.61 10.82 9.62
C LEU A 78 -13.91 10.31 10.27
N GLN A 79 -14.79 9.62 9.53
CA GLN A 79 -16.00 9.00 10.09
C GLN A 79 -15.70 7.98 11.19
N ARG A 80 -14.52 7.37 11.14
CA ARG A 80 -14.02 6.41 12.12
C ARG A 80 -13.22 7.07 13.25
N GLY A 81 -13.10 8.39 13.27
CA GLY A 81 -12.37 9.14 14.29
C GLY A 81 -10.86 9.12 14.12
N ILE A 82 -10.36 8.81 12.92
CA ILE A 82 -8.92 8.79 12.60
C ILE A 82 -8.53 10.21 12.15
N THR A 83 -8.23 11.08 13.10
CA THR A 83 -7.81 12.48 12.85
C THR A 83 -6.29 12.66 12.89
N GLN A 84 -5.58 11.74 13.54
CA GLN A 84 -4.13 11.67 13.59
C GLN A 84 -3.74 10.20 13.59
N VAL A 85 -3.10 9.73 12.53
CA VAL A 85 -2.76 8.31 12.40
C VAL A 85 -1.75 7.97 13.49
N GLN A 86 -2.15 7.13 14.45
CA GLN A 86 -1.23 6.69 15.50
C GLN A 86 -0.22 5.71 14.91
N ARG A 87 -0.70 4.80 14.06
CA ARG A 87 0.11 3.78 13.43
C ARG A 87 -0.26 3.56 11.96
N LEU A 88 0.69 3.86 11.08
CA LEU A 88 0.68 3.40 9.70
C LEU A 88 1.34 2.02 9.64
N SER A 89 0.60 1.00 9.19
CA SER A 89 1.12 -0.36 9.05
C SER A 89 1.13 -0.77 7.59
N PHE A 90 2.27 -1.25 7.10
CA PHE A 90 2.36 -1.92 5.81
C PHE A 90 2.40 -3.44 6.04
N GLY A 91 1.76 -4.22 5.18
CA GLY A 91 1.88 -5.67 5.13
C GLY A 91 2.36 -6.10 3.75
N ILE A 92 3.37 -6.97 3.72
CA ILE A 92 4.05 -7.41 2.50
C ILE A 92 4.00 -8.94 2.43
N ASP A 93 3.37 -9.47 1.38
CA ASP A 93 3.49 -10.86 0.94
C ASP A 93 4.70 -10.98 0.00
N PRO A 94 5.83 -11.58 0.43
CA PRO A 94 7.14 -11.47 -0.24
C PRO A 94 7.28 -12.35 -1.50
N GLY A 95 6.20 -12.83 -2.11
CA GLY A 95 6.28 -13.61 -3.36
C GLY A 95 7.05 -12.88 -4.49
N PRO A 96 7.34 -13.57 -5.62
CA PRO A 96 8.08 -12.98 -6.75
C PRO A 96 7.41 -11.73 -7.35
N ARG A 97 6.11 -11.57 -7.12
CA ARG A 97 5.32 -10.35 -7.36
C ARG A 97 4.69 -9.91 -6.06
N PRO A 98 5.39 -9.09 -5.25
CA PRO A 98 4.95 -8.80 -3.88
C PRO A 98 3.56 -8.18 -3.84
N GLY A 99 2.72 -8.70 -2.94
CA GLY A 99 1.48 -8.02 -2.55
C GLY A 99 1.79 -7.06 -1.41
N VAL A 100 1.31 -5.82 -1.49
CA VAL A 100 1.45 -4.81 -0.44
C VAL A 100 0.08 -4.26 -0.06
N ALA A 101 -0.17 -4.11 1.23
CA ALA A 101 -1.32 -3.41 1.78
C ALA A 101 -0.84 -2.39 2.81
N TRP A 102 -1.52 -1.25 2.93
CA TRP A 102 -1.23 -0.27 3.98
C TRP A 102 -2.48 0.18 4.71
N LEU A 103 -2.36 0.29 6.02
CA LEU A 103 -3.43 0.49 6.96
C LEU A 103 -3.10 1.66 7.89
N ALA A 104 -4.05 2.56 8.11
CA ALA A 104 -3.98 3.54 9.19
C ALA A 104 -4.85 3.07 10.35
N ASP A 105 -4.25 2.84 11.52
CA ASP A 105 -4.94 2.43 12.74
C ASP A 105 -5.85 1.20 12.54
N GLY A 106 -5.38 0.24 11.72
CA GLY A 106 -6.11 -0.98 11.38
C GLY A 106 -7.11 -0.85 10.24
N VAL A 107 -7.30 0.35 9.66
CA VAL A 107 -8.17 0.58 8.51
C VAL A 107 -7.37 0.51 7.22
N VAL A 108 -7.75 -0.38 6.30
CA VAL A 108 -7.13 -0.52 4.98
C VAL A 108 -7.35 0.75 4.17
N LEU A 109 -6.25 1.37 3.76
CA LEU A 109 -6.24 2.56 2.90
C LEU A 109 -5.98 2.21 1.44
N GLY A 110 -5.24 1.13 1.20
CA GLY A 110 -5.00 0.67 -0.16
C GLY A 110 -4.19 -0.62 -0.22
N VAL A 111 -4.12 -1.13 -1.44
CA VAL A 111 -3.46 -2.38 -1.80
C VAL A 111 -2.83 -2.26 -3.19
N ALA A 112 -1.70 -2.91 -3.38
CA ALA A 112 -1.00 -2.98 -4.66
C ALA A 112 -0.35 -4.36 -4.84
N GLN A 113 -0.15 -4.76 -6.09
CA GLN A 113 0.73 -5.87 -6.44
C GLN A 113 1.85 -5.33 -7.32
N PHE A 114 3.10 -5.54 -6.89
CA PHE A 114 4.28 -5.11 -7.64
C PHE A 114 4.71 -6.21 -8.61
N GLU A 115 5.30 -5.82 -9.74
CA GLU A 115 5.81 -6.78 -10.71
C GLU A 115 7.07 -7.50 -10.22
N ARG A 116 7.83 -6.85 -9.32
CA ARG A 116 9.12 -7.34 -8.82
C ARG A 116 9.42 -6.75 -7.43
N ILE A 117 10.50 -7.22 -6.82
CA ILE A 117 10.90 -6.85 -5.46
C ILE A 117 11.80 -5.60 -5.39
N GLU A 118 12.38 -5.17 -6.51
CA GLU A 118 13.33 -4.06 -6.51
C GLU A 118 12.66 -2.73 -6.15
N ASN A 119 13.33 -1.92 -5.32
CA ASN A 119 12.91 -0.59 -4.86
C ASN A 119 11.59 -0.59 -4.06
N LEU A 120 11.21 -1.70 -3.42
CA LEU A 120 9.96 -1.78 -2.67
C LEU A 120 9.95 -0.82 -1.47
N ALA A 121 11.09 -0.65 -0.79
CA ALA A 121 11.24 0.32 0.29
C ALA A 121 10.99 1.76 -0.18
N ALA A 122 11.54 2.15 -1.34
CA ALA A 122 11.32 3.47 -1.93
C ALA A 122 9.84 3.71 -2.28
N GLN A 123 9.14 2.68 -2.78
CA GLN A 123 7.70 2.75 -3.04
C GLN A 123 6.90 2.95 -1.74
N ILE A 124 7.25 2.21 -0.69
CA ILE A 124 6.62 2.36 0.63
C ILE A 124 6.84 3.77 1.20
N ILE A 125 8.06 4.29 1.09
CA ILE A 125 8.39 5.66 1.50
C ILE A 125 7.51 6.66 0.74
N GLY A 126 7.41 6.53 -0.59
CA GLY A 126 6.56 7.38 -1.41
C GLY A 126 5.09 7.35 -0.96
N ILE A 127 4.52 6.17 -0.73
CA ILE A 127 3.14 6.03 -0.22
C ILE A 127 3.00 6.68 1.16
N SER A 128 3.97 6.46 2.06
CA SER A 128 3.92 7.00 3.42
C SER A 128 4.03 8.52 3.46
N SER A 129 4.75 9.13 2.53
CA SER A 129 4.95 10.60 2.48
C SER A 129 3.67 11.41 2.26
N ALA A 130 2.60 10.76 1.77
CA ALA A 130 1.29 11.40 1.58
C ALA A 130 0.42 11.40 2.86
N LEU A 131 0.92 10.85 3.97
CA LEU A 131 0.17 10.66 5.22
C LEU A 131 0.97 11.21 6.40
N GLU A 132 0.27 11.89 7.33
CA GLU A 132 0.83 12.24 8.64
C GLU A 132 0.54 11.11 9.64
N PHE A 133 1.58 10.60 10.30
CA PHE A 133 1.47 9.52 11.29
C PHE A 133 2.55 9.61 12.39
N HIS A 134 2.27 9.05 13.57
CA HIS A 134 3.25 9.01 14.68
C HIS A 134 4.24 7.86 14.57
N GLN A 135 3.75 6.67 14.20
CA GLN A 135 4.55 5.47 14.07
C GLN A 135 4.26 4.80 12.73
N MET A 136 5.31 4.25 12.12
CA MET A 136 5.19 3.37 10.97
C MET A 136 5.84 2.03 11.28
N VAL A 137 5.21 0.96 10.79
CA VAL A 137 5.76 -0.39 10.86
C VAL A 137 5.50 -1.12 9.55
N ILE A 138 6.50 -1.84 9.07
CA ILE A 138 6.41 -2.67 7.88
C ILE A 138 6.45 -4.12 8.30
N ARG A 139 5.42 -4.88 7.95
CA ARG A 139 5.26 -6.28 8.31
C ARG A 139 5.50 -7.16 7.10
N ILE A 140 6.39 -8.11 7.21
CA ILE A 140 6.81 -8.98 6.10
C ILE A 140 6.46 -10.42 6.45
N GLY A 141 5.71 -11.08 5.57
CA GLY A 141 5.38 -12.50 5.70
C GLY A 141 6.63 -13.40 5.73
N ASP A 142 6.52 -14.59 6.33
CA ASP A 142 7.64 -15.52 6.48
C ASP A 142 7.83 -16.46 5.27
N GLY A 143 6.93 -16.39 4.29
CA GLY A 143 7.03 -17.09 3.00
C GLY A 143 8.19 -16.59 2.11
N ALA A 144 8.41 -17.30 1.00
CA ALA A 144 9.38 -16.95 -0.05
C ALA A 144 10.75 -16.42 0.46
N PRO A 145 11.58 -17.26 1.12
CA PRO A 145 12.77 -16.83 1.86
C PRO A 145 13.70 -15.87 1.11
N LEU A 146 14.08 -16.19 -0.13
CA LEU A 146 14.97 -15.33 -0.92
C LEU A 146 14.40 -13.92 -1.12
N SER A 147 13.14 -13.82 -1.54
CA SER A 147 12.49 -12.53 -1.74
C SER A 147 12.25 -11.79 -0.43
N ARG A 148 11.83 -12.49 0.63
CA ARG A 148 11.63 -11.94 1.97
C ARG A 148 12.91 -11.29 2.48
N ASP A 149 14.02 -12.00 2.42
CA ASP A 149 15.30 -11.55 2.97
C ASP A 149 15.86 -10.36 2.18
N ARG A 150 15.64 -10.33 0.86
CA ARG A 150 15.93 -9.15 0.04
C ARG A 150 15.08 -7.95 0.41
N ILE A 151 13.78 -8.13 0.62
CA ILE A 151 12.87 -7.04 1.02
C ILE A 151 13.24 -6.52 2.41
N ILE A 152 13.61 -7.40 3.34
CA ILE A 152 14.13 -7.03 4.65
C ILE A 152 15.38 -6.15 4.50
N ASN A 153 16.35 -6.59 3.71
CA ASN A 153 17.60 -5.85 3.50
C ASN A 153 17.38 -4.50 2.83
N ASP A 154 16.47 -4.41 1.85
CA ASP A 154 16.04 -3.16 1.21
C ASP A 154 15.46 -2.20 2.27
N CYS A 155 14.52 -2.68 3.08
CA CYS A 155 13.92 -1.87 4.14
C CYS A 155 14.92 -1.40 5.20
N LEU A 156 15.85 -2.26 5.63
CA LEU A 156 16.89 -1.92 6.60
C LEU A 156 17.89 -0.90 6.05
N THR A 157 18.25 -0.99 4.76
CA THR A 157 19.08 0.00 4.07
C THR A 157 18.45 1.40 4.14
N HIS A 158 17.13 1.45 4.05
CA HIS A 158 16.32 2.66 4.17
C HIS A 158 15.93 3.02 5.61
N GLN A 159 16.49 2.35 6.62
CA GLN A 159 16.22 2.60 8.05
C GLN A 159 14.73 2.49 8.43
N LEU A 160 13.99 1.62 7.75
CA LEU A 160 12.57 1.41 8.00
C LEU A 160 12.38 0.38 9.13
N ALA A 161 11.45 0.66 10.05
CA ALA A 161 11.09 -0.26 11.12
C ALA A 161 10.29 -1.45 10.57
N ILE A 162 10.84 -2.66 10.73
CA ILE A 162 10.30 -3.89 10.17
C ILE A 162 9.98 -4.95 11.24
N GLU A 163 8.92 -5.71 11.01
CA GLU A 163 8.55 -6.91 11.75
C GLU A 163 8.40 -8.09 10.80
N ARG A 164 8.91 -9.26 11.18
CA ARG A 164 8.65 -10.52 10.48
C ARG A 164 7.42 -11.21 11.07
N VAL A 165 6.47 -11.58 10.22
CA VAL A 165 5.20 -12.17 10.62
C VAL A 165 5.18 -13.66 10.27
N ASN A 166 4.89 -14.51 11.26
CA ASN A 166 4.72 -15.94 11.04
C ASN A 166 3.30 -16.24 10.53
N GLU A 167 3.19 -16.69 9.27
CA GLU A 167 1.91 -16.97 8.63
C GLU A 167 1.39 -18.39 8.94
N ALA A 168 2.25 -19.28 9.46
CA ALA A 168 1.97 -20.71 9.63
C ALA A 168 0.87 -20.99 10.68
N ARG A 169 0.75 -20.19 11.75
CA ARG A 169 -0.27 -20.33 12.81
C ARG A 169 -1.72 -20.08 12.36
N THR A 170 -1.90 -19.85 11.07
CA THR A 170 -2.96 -19.00 10.56
C THR A 170 -3.57 -19.62 9.28
N SER A 171 -3.07 -20.78 8.86
CA SER A 171 -3.46 -21.51 7.65
C SER A 171 -4.69 -22.43 7.79
N ARG A 172 -5.44 -22.34 8.91
CA ARG A 172 -6.75 -23.02 9.03
C ARG A 172 -7.83 -22.26 8.26
N GLY A 173 -7.97 -22.61 6.99
CA GLY A 173 -9.18 -22.38 6.19
C GLY A 173 -9.36 -20.96 5.66
N LEU A 174 -8.94 -20.74 4.40
CA LEU A 174 -9.61 -20.00 3.32
C LEU A 174 -8.58 -19.43 2.31
N LEU A 175 -8.87 -19.68 1.03
CA LEU A 175 -8.35 -19.07 -0.22
C LEU A 175 -6.89 -18.57 -0.23
N ARG A 176 -5.95 -19.51 -0.41
CA ARG A 176 -4.50 -19.29 -0.63
C ARG A 176 -4.12 -18.59 -1.96
N HIS A 177 -5.05 -17.94 -2.65
CA HIS A 177 -4.85 -17.52 -4.05
C HIS A 177 -4.99 -16.02 -4.33
N ASN A 178 -5.08 -15.18 -3.30
CA ASN A 178 -5.11 -13.73 -3.49
C ASN A 178 -4.03 -13.04 -2.65
N HIS A 179 -2.89 -12.73 -3.27
CA HIS A 179 -1.74 -12.03 -2.67
C HIS A 179 -2.13 -10.74 -1.95
N VAL A 180 -3.15 -10.04 -2.45
CA VAL A 180 -3.67 -8.81 -1.84
C VAL A 180 -4.32 -9.08 -0.47
N ILE A 181 -5.04 -10.20 -0.33
CA ILE A 181 -5.67 -10.59 0.95
C ILE A 181 -4.59 -11.01 1.96
N SER A 182 -3.55 -11.71 1.52
CA SER A 182 -2.39 -12.05 2.36
C SER A 182 -1.71 -10.80 2.90
N ALA A 183 -1.46 -9.80 2.04
CA ALA A 183 -0.83 -8.54 2.44
C ALA A 183 -1.63 -7.77 3.51
N ILE A 184 -2.97 -7.67 3.35
CA ILE A 184 -3.85 -7.06 4.37
C ILE A 184 -3.72 -7.79 5.70
N ARG A 185 -3.73 -9.13 5.66
CA ARG A 185 -3.63 -9.95 6.87
C ARG A 185 -2.28 -9.74 7.57
N ILE A 186 -1.19 -9.76 6.82
CA ILE A 186 0.16 -9.52 7.34
C ILE A 186 0.22 -8.13 8.00
N ALA A 187 -0.42 -7.12 7.40
CA ALA A 187 -0.46 -5.77 7.97
C ALA A 187 -1.21 -5.69 9.32
N LEU A 188 -2.18 -6.58 9.58
CA LEU A 188 -2.99 -6.60 10.80
C LEU A 188 -2.39 -7.43 11.95
N LEU A 189 -1.50 -8.37 11.64
CA LEU A 189 -0.87 -9.22 12.65
C LEU A 189 0.26 -8.47 13.37
N SER A 190 0.72 -9.00 14.50
CA SER A 190 1.98 -8.58 15.12
C SER A 190 3.09 -9.52 14.68
N GLY A 191 4.29 -8.99 14.46
CA GLY A 191 5.47 -9.77 14.14
C GLY A 191 6.60 -9.61 15.16
N GLU A 192 7.72 -10.24 14.85
CA GLU A 192 8.97 -10.11 15.60
C GLU A 192 9.83 -9.01 14.95
N PRO A 193 10.30 -8.00 15.71
CA PRO A 193 11.15 -6.96 15.15
C PRO A 193 12.43 -7.53 14.53
N VAL A 194 12.83 -7.00 13.38
CA VAL A 194 14.07 -7.39 12.70
C VAL A 194 15.00 -6.18 12.66
N TRP A 195 16.21 -6.35 13.20
CA TRP A 195 17.21 -5.27 13.32
C TRP A 195 18.47 -5.53 12.49
N GLU A 196 18.62 -6.75 11.98
CA GLU A 196 19.84 -7.24 11.35
C GLU A 196 19.58 -7.60 9.89
N PHE A 197 20.55 -7.31 9.04
CA PHE A 197 20.55 -7.76 7.65
C PHE A 197 20.53 -9.28 7.59
N GLN A 198 19.73 -9.80 6.66
CA GLN A 198 19.60 -11.22 6.41
C GLN A 198 20.68 -11.67 5.43
N GLU A 199 21.33 -12.78 5.74
CA GLU A 199 22.23 -13.43 4.79
C GLU A 199 21.43 -14.03 3.65
N ILE A 200 21.69 -13.58 2.42
CA ILE A 200 21.01 -14.10 1.23
C ILE A 200 21.78 -15.31 0.71
N GLN A 201 21.20 -16.49 0.89
CA GLN A 201 21.72 -17.75 0.36
C GLN A 201 20.70 -18.39 -0.60
N PRO A 202 20.77 -18.07 -1.90
CA PRO A 202 19.88 -18.64 -2.90
C PRO A 202 20.09 -20.16 -3.03
N THR A 203 19.00 -20.90 -3.08
CA THR A 203 19.01 -22.33 -3.38
C THR A 203 19.32 -22.60 -4.86
N GLU A 204 19.76 -23.82 -5.19
CA GLU A 204 19.92 -24.20 -6.60
C GLU A 204 18.63 -24.02 -7.42
N GLY A 205 17.47 -24.27 -6.80
CA GLY A 205 16.17 -24.08 -7.43
C GLY A 205 15.92 -22.63 -7.82
N GLU A 206 16.23 -21.69 -6.92
CA GLU A 206 16.08 -20.25 -7.16
C GLU A 206 17.05 -19.75 -8.23
N ILE A 207 18.30 -20.23 -8.21
CA ILE A 207 19.28 -19.92 -9.26
C ILE A 207 18.76 -20.39 -10.64
N ARG A 208 18.28 -21.63 -10.74
CA ARG A 208 17.71 -22.17 -11.99
C ARG A 208 16.47 -21.39 -12.43
N ASP A 209 15.66 -20.96 -11.49
CA ASP A 209 14.48 -20.16 -11.77
C ASP A 209 14.84 -18.77 -12.33
N ILE A 210 15.89 -18.12 -11.82
CA ILE A 210 16.42 -16.86 -12.36
C ILE A 210 16.99 -17.06 -13.77
N GLN A 211 17.73 -18.15 -14.03
CA GLN A 211 18.20 -18.49 -15.37
C GLN A 211 17.03 -18.71 -16.36
N ARG A 212 15.96 -19.37 -15.90
CA ARG A 212 14.73 -19.53 -16.68
C ARG A 212 14.09 -18.18 -16.97
N GLN A 213 14.07 -17.26 -16.00
CA GLN A 213 13.57 -15.89 -16.20
C GLN A 213 14.42 -15.12 -17.21
N SER A 214 15.76 -15.26 -17.17
CA SER A 214 16.64 -14.60 -18.14
C SER A 214 16.35 -15.06 -19.57
N ARG A 215 16.15 -16.37 -19.74
CA ARG A 215 15.80 -16.96 -21.03
C ARG A 215 14.43 -16.48 -21.51
N LYS A 216 13.45 -16.40 -20.61
CA LYS A 216 12.11 -15.87 -20.95
C LYS A 216 12.19 -14.41 -21.39
N LYS A 217 12.91 -13.57 -20.65
CA LYS A 217 13.02 -12.13 -20.91
C LYS A 217 13.78 -11.81 -22.19
N SER A 218 14.76 -12.64 -22.55
CA SER A 218 15.51 -12.53 -23.81
C SER A 218 14.82 -13.21 -25.01
N ASN A 219 13.56 -13.63 -24.88
CA ASN A 219 12.82 -14.39 -25.91
C ASN A 219 13.58 -15.65 -26.37
N GLY A 220 14.22 -16.35 -25.45
CA GLY A 220 14.94 -17.60 -25.67
C GLY A 220 16.43 -17.45 -25.97
N ARG A 221 16.95 -16.23 -26.12
CA ARG A 221 18.30 -15.97 -26.66
C ARG A 221 19.43 -16.12 -25.65
N VAL A 222 19.18 -15.75 -24.39
CA VAL A 222 20.22 -15.66 -23.36
C VAL A 222 19.80 -16.41 -22.10
N THR A 223 20.60 -17.41 -21.71
CA THR A 223 20.54 -18.02 -20.39
C THR A 223 21.80 -17.62 -19.63
N ILE A 224 21.66 -16.88 -18.55
CA ILE A 224 22.81 -16.34 -17.79
C ILE A 224 23.52 -17.46 -17.02
N SER A 225 24.82 -17.27 -16.73
CA SER A 225 25.59 -18.23 -15.93
C SER A 225 25.05 -18.34 -14.50
N SER A 226 25.36 -19.43 -13.81
CA SER A 226 24.95 -19.62 -12.41
C SER A 226 25.51 -18.53 -11.50
N GLU A 227 26.75 -18.09 -11.76
CA GLU A 227 27.39 -16.98 -11.05
C GLU A 227 26.62 -15.67 -11.20
N ARG A 228 26.16 -15.35 -12.42
CA ARG A 228 25.35 -14.15 -12.65
C ARG A 228 23.94 -14.29 -12.07
N ALA A 229 23.35 -15.47 -12.16
CA ALA A 229 22.07 -15.73 -11.53
C ALA A 229 22.15 -15.61 -10.00
N TYR A 230 23.28 -16.01 -9.40
CA TYR A 230 23.57 -15.80 -7.98
C TYR A 230 23.68 -14.31 -7.66
N ALA A 231 24.44 -13.53 -8.43
CA ALA A 231 24.53 -12.07 -8.25
C ALA A 231 23.17 -11.38 -8.37
N VAL A 232 22.32 -11.80 -9.33
CA VAL A 232 20.93 -11.33 -9.45
C VAL A 232 20.09 -11.72 -8.22
N ALA A 233 20.28 -12.93 -7.70
CA ALA A 233 19.57 -13.41 -6.52
C ALA A 233 19.96 -12.61 -5.27
N CYS A 234 21.24 -12.28 -5.09
CA CYS A 234 21.73 -11.44 -4.00
C CYS A 234 21.35 -9.96 -4.15
N GLY A 235 20.93 -9.54 -5.35
CA GLY A 235 20.56 -8.15 -5.62
C GLY A 235 21.73 -7.26 -6.03
N ASP A 236 22.90 -7.85 -6.31
CA ASP A 236 24.12 -7.12 -6.72
C ASP A 236 23.98 -6.51 -8.12
N ILE A 237 23.23 -7.20 -9.00
CA ILE A 237 22.90 -6.75 -10.36
C ILE A 237 21.45 -7.05 -10.69
N SER A 238 20.85 -6.26 -11.57
CA SER A 238 19.53 -6.56 -12.12
C SER A 238 19.58 -7.71 -13.14
N LEU A 239 18.42 -8.37 -13.35
CA LEU A 239 18.30 -9.39 -14.39
C LEU A 239 18.59 -8.82 -15.79
N GLU A 240 18.28 -7.54 -16.01
CA GLU A 240 18.53 -6.85 -17.28
C GLU A 240 20.02 -6.66 -17.54
N GLU A 241 20.77 -6.17 -16.55
CA GLU A 241 22.23 -6.07 -16.62
C GLU A 241 22.85 -7.46 -16.80
N ALA A 242 22.32 -8.48 -16.11
CA ALA A 242 22.76 -9.86 -16.27
C ALA A 242 22.55 -10.43 -17.70
N ILE A 243 21.59 -9.90 -18.46
CA ILE A 243 21.34 -10.34 -19.85
C ILE A 243 22.19 -9.57 -20.86
N GLN A 244 22.53 -8.31 -20.56
CA GLN A 244 23.18 -7.40 -21.51
C GLN A 244 24.71 -7.55 -21.57
N SER A 245 25.35 -8.07 -20.53
CA SER A 245 26.82 -8.29 -20.55
C SER A 245 27.23 -9.64 -21.15
#